data_AF-A0A1I6JFR2-F1
#
_entry.id   AF-A0A1I6JFR2-F1
#
_cell.length_a   1.000
_cell.length_b   1.000
_cell.length_c   1.000
_cell.angle_alpha   90.00
_cell.angle_beta   90.00
_cell.angle_gamma   90.00
#
_symmetry.space_group_name_H-M   'P 1'
#
loop_
_entity.id
_entity.type
_entity.pdbx_description
1 polymer ?
#
loop_
_entity_poly.entity_id
_entity_poly.type
_entity_poly.pdbx_seq_one_letter_code
_entity_poly.pdbx_strand_id
1 'polypeptide(L)'
;MTDATQATKKNRPVYTNIHVTQIVGYRLPPAGIVSILHRISGLLMFFLLPFVIWMFDTSLTSEISYETFTAAFVSGIGFLPGWFIKLVALALIWGYLHHFIAGVRHLWMDATHSVSKQQGKSSAIVTLVLSIVLTIALGAKLFGLY
;
A
#
# COMPACT_ATOMS: atom_id res chain seq x y z
N MET A 1 -12.70 54.80 35.23
CA MET A 1 -13.02 53.60 34.43
C MET A 1 -11.75 52.79 34.34
N THR A 2 -11.67 51.70 35.08
CA THR A 2 -10.48 50.86 35.22
C THR A 2 -10.38 49.89 34.05
N ASP A 3 -9.46 50.14 33.13
CA ASP A 3 -9.04 49.16 32.13
C ASP A 3 -8.25 48.05 32.82
N ALA A 4 -8.93 46.93 33.05
CA ALA A 4 -8.29 45.71 33.51
C ALA A 4 -7.46 45.13 32.35
N THR A 5 -6.14 45.29 32.42
CA THR A 5 -5.18 44.53 31.61
C THR A 5 -5.40 43.04 31.81
N GLN A 6 -6.16 42.41 30.90
CA GLN A 6 -6.24 40.96 30.80
C GLN A 6 -4.85 40.45 30.43
N ALA A 7 -4.11 39.95 31.42
CA ALA A 7 -2.85 39.26 31.20
C ALA A 7 -3.12 38.06 30.27
N THR A 8 -2.52 38.09 29.08
CA THR A 8 -2.60 36.99 28.10
C THR A 8 -1.99 35.74 28.72
N LYS A 9 -2.84 34.77 29.09
CA LYS A 9 -2.40 33.47 29.62
C LYS A 9 -1.48 32.80 28.60
N LYS A 10 -0.22 32.54 28.98
CA LYS A 10 0.72 31.77 28.17
C LYS A 10 0.14 30.37 27.89
N ASN A 11 -0.09 30.05 26.62
CA ASN A 11 -0.58 28.73 26.23
C ASN A 11 0.42 27.66 26.69
N ARG A 12 -0.09 26.59 27.33
CA ARG A 12 0.73 25.45 27.73
C ARG A 12 1.32 24.78 26.48
N PRO A 13 2.58 24.33 26.52
CA PRO A 13 3.16 23.58 25.42
C PRO A 13 2.35 22.30 25.20
N VAL A 14 1.84 22.12 23.98
CA VAL A 14 1.14 20.92 23.55
C VAL A 14 2.14 20.05 22.80
N TYR A 15 2.49 18.90 23.39
CA TYR A 15 3.31 17.91 22.72
C TYR A 15 2.43 17.12 21.76
N THR A 16 2.62 17.32 20.46
CA THR A 16 1.94 16.56 19.42
C THR A 16 2.82 15.40 18.94
N ASN A 17 2.21 14.42 18.29
CA ASN A 17 2.95 13.34 17.62
C ASN A 17 3.81 13.89 16.48
N ILE A 18 4.71 13.05 15.96
CA ILE A 18 5.60 13.36 14.85
C ILE A 18 4.82 13.94 13.65
N HIS A 19 5.35 15.02 13.08
CA HIS A 19 4.81 15.62 11.88
C HIS A 19 5.14 14.75 10.65
N VAL A 20 4.38 14.87 9.55
CA VAL A 20 4.59 14.07 8.33
C VAL A 20 6.02 14.20 7.77
N THR A 21 6.62 15.38 7.92
CA THR A 21 8.00 15.66 7.51
C THR A 21 9.05 14.93 8.37
N GLN A 22 8.67 14.48 9.56
CA GLN A 22 9.56 13.79 10.51
C GLN A 22 9.48 12.26 10.40
N ILE A 23 8.57 11.72 9.59
CA ILE A 23 8.36 10.28 9.43
C ILE A 23 9.65 9.57 9.00
N VAL A 24 10.43 10.18 8.10
CA VAL A 24 11.68 9.60 7.57
C VAL A 24 12.74 9.40 8.67
N GLY A 25 12.77 10.28 9.66
CA GLY A 25 13.72 10.20 10.78
C GLY A 25 13.22 9.35 11.96
N TYR A 26 11.94 8.92 11.94
CA TYR A 26 11.33 8.22 13.06
C TYR A 26 11.63 6.72 13.02
N ARG A 27 12.17 6.19 14.12
CA ARG A 27 12.55 4.77 14.22
C ARG A 27 11.34 3.91 14.54
N LEU A 28 10.67 3.44 13.50
CA LEU A 28 9.56 2.49 13.65
C LEU A 28 10.05 1.05 13.84
N PRO A 29 9.46 0.29 14.77
CA PRO A 29 9.64 -1.16 14.77
C PRO A 29 9.04 -1.76 13.48
N PRO A 30 9.52 -2.92 13.00
CA PRO A 30 9.01 -3.55 11.79
C PRO A 30 7.48 -3.74 11.77
N ALA A 31 6.89 -4.07 12.92
CA ALA A 31 5.44 -4.19 13.06
C ALA A 31 4.69 -2.87 12.78
N GLY A 32 5.28 -1.74 13.16
CA GLY A 32 4.73 -0.40 12.87
C GLY A 32 4.80 -0.08 11.38
N ILE A 33 5.90 -0.44 10.71
CA ILE A 33 6.06 -0.28 9.26
C ILE A 33 5.00 -1.10 8.51
N VAL A 34 4.85 -2.39 8.84
CA VAL A 34 3.83 -3.26 8.22
C VAL A 34 2.42 -2.72 8.43
N SER A 35 2.09 -2.17 9.61
CA SER A 35 0.77 -1.56 9.85
C SER A 35 0.51 -0.34 8.96
N ILE A 36 1.52 0.50 8.72
CA ILE A 36 1.40 1.66 7.81
C ILE A 36 1.24 1.17 6.37
N LEU A 37 2.08 0.23 5.94
CA LEU A 37 2.03 -0.32 4.59
C LEU A 37 0.73 -1.08 4.32
N HIS A 38 0.15 -1.79 5.30
CA HIS A 38 -1.18 -2.40 5.19
C HIS A 38 -2.28 -1.38 4.90
N ARG A 39 -2.24 -0.21 5.57
CA ARG A 39 -3.17 0.90 5.31
C ARG A 39 -2.95 1.52 3.93
N ILE A 40 -1.70 1.83 3.58
CA ILE A 40 -1.35 2.43 2.28
C ILE A 40 -1.74 1.49 1.14
N SER A 41 -1.46 0.20 1.25
CA SER A 41 -1.82 -0.79 0.24
C SER A 41 -3.33 -0.94 0.06
N GLY A 42 -4.12 -0.87 1.15
CA GLY A 42 -5.59 -0.84 1.07
C GLY A 42 -6.09 0.40 0.32
N LEU A 43 -5.53 1.57 0.62
CA LEU A 43 -5.87 2.82 -0.06
C LEU A 43 -5.47 2.80 -1.54
N LEU A 44 -4.28 2.27 -1.84
CA LEU A 44 -3.78 2.10 -3.21
C LEU A 44 -4.74 1.22 -4.02
N MET A 45 -5.14 0.06 -3.49
CA MET A 45 -6.09 -0.82 -4.18
C MET A 45 -7.44 -0.13 -4.39
N PHE A 46 -7.95 0.59 -3.39
CA PHE A 46 -9.20 1.33 -3.51
C PHE A 46 -9.17 2.32 -4.68
N PHE A 47 -8.11 3.12 -4.80
CA PHE A 47 -7.96 4.05 -5.93
C PHE A 47 -7.72 3.37 -7.27
N LEU A 48 -7.18 2.15 -7.28
CA LEU A 48 -6.98 1.34 -8.48
C LEU A 48 -8.18 0.47 -8.84
N LEU A 49 -9.28 0.47 -8.05
CA LEU A 49 -10.49 -0.28 -8.39
C LEU A 49 -11.06 0.05 -9.79
N PRO A 50 -11.13 1.31 -10.24
CA PRO A 50 -11.57 1.61 -11.60
C PRO A 50 -10.68 0.94 -12.67
N PHE A 51 -9.36 0.88 -12.43
CA PHE A 51 -8.42 0.19 -13.31
C PHE A 51 -8.65 -1.32 -13.31
N VAL A 52 -8.93 -1.92 -12.14
CA VAL A 52 -9.28 -3.35 -12.02
C VAL A 52 -10.58 -3.66 -12.78
N ILE A 53 -11.61 -2.85 -12.61
CA ILE A 53 -12.90 -3.03 -13.30
C ILE A 53 -12.71 -2.91 -14.81
N TRP A 54 -11.97 -1.90 -15.27
CA TRP A 54 -11.66 -1.74 -16.69
C TRP A 54 -10.89 -2.95 -17.26
N MET A 55 -9.85 -3.43 -16.56
CA MET A 55 -9.12 -4.62 -16.98
C MET A 55 -10.03 -5.84 -17.08
N PHE A 56 -10.88 -6.06 -16.07
CA PHE A 56 -11.79 -7.20 -16.01
C PHE A 56 -12.80 -7.17 -17.16
N ASP A 57 -13.51 -6.06 -17.34
CA ASP A 57 -14.50 -5.88 -18.41
C ASP A 57 -13.85 -6.08 -19.78
N THR A 58 -12.79 -5.30 -20.06
CA THR A 58 -12.09 -5.32 -21.36
C THR A 58 -11.53 -6.72 -21.70
N SER A 59 -11.08 -7.47 -20.68
CA SER A 59 -10.54 -8.83 -20.89
C SER A 59 -11.59 -9.89 -21.24
N LEU A 60 -12.89 -9.64 -21.00
CA LEU A 60 -13.94 -10.65 -21.13
C LEU A 60 -15.03 -10.31 -22.15
N THR A 61 -15.16 -9.04 -22.60
CA THR A 61 -16.28 -8.64 -23.46
C THR A 61 -16.28 -9.31 -24.84
N SER A 62 -15.13 -9.39 -25.51
CA SER A 62 -14.99 -9.89 -26.89
C SER A 62 -13.53 -10.16 -27.26
N GLU A 63 -13.28 -10.77 -28.41
CA GLU A 63 -11.92 -10.92 -28.96
C GLU A 63 -11.25 -9.56 -29.20
N ILE A 64 -11.99 -8.60 -29.79
CA ILE A 64 -11.49 -7.25 -30.07
C ILE A 64 -11.13 -6.49 -28.78
N SER A 65 -11.95 -6.64 -27.73
CA SER A 65 -11.64 -6.04 -26.43
C SER A 65 -10.43 -6.72 -25.79
N TYR A 66 -10.29 -8.04 -25.91
CA TYR A 66 -9.12 -8.75 -25.42
C TYR A 66 -7.82 -8.31 -26.11
N GLU A 67 -7.86 -8.06 -27.43
CA GLU A 67 -6.74 -7.45 -28.15
C GLU A 67 -6.41 -6.06 -27.61
N THR A 68 -7.43 -5.24 -27.33
CA THR A 68 -7.25 -3.92 -26.69
C THR A 68 -6.61 -4.03 -25.31
N PHE A 69 -7.05 -5.00 -24.50
CA PHE A 69 -6.50 -5.29 -23.19
C PHE A 69 -5.01 -5.67 -23.28
N THR A 70 -4.65 -6.60 -24.16
CA THR A 70 -3.25 -7.03 -24.31
C THR A 70 -2.37 -5.91 -24.89
N ALA A 71 -2.87 -5.15 -25.87
CA ALA A 71 -2.18 -4.00 -26.44
C ALA A 71 -1.87 -2.92 -25.40
N ALA A 72 -2.74 -2.70 -24.42
CA ALA A 72 -2.49 -1.74 -23.33
C ALA A 72 -1.19 -2.02 -22.56
N PHE A 73 -0.78 -3.28 -22.42
CA PHE A 73 0.47 -3.66 -21.74
C PHE A 73 1.70 -3.67 -22.67
N VAL A 74 1.49 -3.59 -23.99
CA VAL A 74 2.57 -3.58 -24.99
C VAL A 74 2.80 -2.17 -25.50
N SER A 75 1.80 -1.57 -26.15
CA SER A 75 1.86 -0.22 -26.72
C SER A 75 1.48 0.86 -25.71
N GLY A 76 0.55 0.58 -24.80
CA GLY A 76 0.05 1.57 -23.84
C GLY A 76 -1.40 2.01 -24.09
N ILE A 77 -1.85 3.01 -23.33
CA ILE A 77 -3.21 3.59 -23.39
C ILE A 77 -3.08 5.09 -23.63
N GLY A 78 -3.47 5.56 -24.81
CA GLY A 78 -3.34 6.97 -25.19
C GLY A 78 -1.87 7.42 -25.15
N PHE A 79 -1.55 8.40 -24.29
CA PHE A 79 -0.18 8.88 -24.10
C PHE A 79 0.62 8.09 -23.06
N LEU A 80 -0.02 7.17 -22.32
CA LEU A 80 0.65 6.36 -21.31
C LEU A 80 1.28 5.13 -21.97
N PRO A 81 2.61 4.96 -21.91
CA PRO A 81 3.29 3.84 -22.55
C PRO A 81 3.04 2.52 -21.81
N GLY A 82 3.14 1.38 -22.52
CA GLY A 82 2.86 0.05 -21.96
C GLY A 82 3.69 -0.31 -20.71
N TRP A 83 4.95 0.14 -20.64
CA TRP A 83 5.78 -0.07 -19.43
C TRP A 83 5.21 0.65 -18.20
N PHE A 84 4.57 1.81 -18.38
CA PHE A 84 3.93 2.53 -17.29
C PHE A 84 2.68 1.78 -16.81
N ILE A 85 1.88 1.25 -17.73
CA ILE A 85 0.74 0.37 -17.40
C ILE A 85 1.21 -0.86 -16.61
N LYS A 86 2.33 -1.48 -17.00
CA LYS A 86 2.96 -2.57 -16.24
C LYS A 86 3.40 -2.13 -14.84
N LEU A 87 3.93 -0.92 -14.65
CA LEU A 87 4.26 -0.42 -13.31
C LEU A 87 3.02 -0.19 -12.44
N VAL A 88 1.93 0.34 -13.01
CA VAL A 88 0.65 0.49 -12.30
C VAL A 88 0.11 -0.89 -11.88
N ALA A 89 0.15 -1.87 -12.79
CA ALA A 89 -0.23 -3.24 -12.47
C ALA A 89 0.71 -3.88 -11.43
N LEU A 90 2.01 -3.61 -11.47
CA LEU A 90 2.96 -4.07 -10.45
C LEU A 90 2.65 -3.46 -9.07
N ALA A 91 2.31 -2.17 -9.02
CA ALA A 91 1.88 -1.50 -7.80
C ALA A 91 0.58 -2.12 -7.24
N LEU A 92 -0.36 -2.48 -8.11
CA LEU A 92 -1.57 -3.21 -7.74
C LEU A 92 -1.25 -4.61 -7.19
N ILE A 93 -0.38 -5.37 -7.85
CA ILE A 93 0.08 -6.69 -7.41
C ILE A 93 0.73 -6.60 -6.02
N TRP A 94 1.67 -5.67 -5.83
CA TRP A 94 2.30 -5.43 -4.54
C TRP A 94 1.25 -5.04 -3.48
N GLY A 95 0.35 -4.11 -3.83
CA GLY A 95 -0.70 -3.64 -2.95
C GLY A 95 -1.56 -4.79 -2.44
N TYR A 96 -2.05 -5.64 -3.34
CA TYR A 96 -2.82 -6.82 -2.98
C TYR A 96 -2.03 -7.81 -2.12
N LEU A 97 -0.84 -8.22 -2.56
CA LEU A 97 -0.03 -9.20 -1.84
C LEU A 97 0.34 -8.73 -0.44
N HIS A 98 0.82 -7.49 -0.31
CA HIS A 98 1.17 -6.92 0.98
C HIS A 98 -0.07 -6.81 1.89
N HIS A 99 -1.17 -6.27 1.36
CA HIS A 99 -2.40 -6.08 2.13
C HIS A 99 -2.97 -7.40 2.62
N PHE A 100 -3.03 -8.41 1.74
CA PHE A 100 -3.56 -9.73 2.06
C PHE A 100 -2.71 -10.44 3.11
N ILE A 101 -1.39 -10.53 2.93
CA ILE A 101 -0.49 -11.21 3.88
C ILE A 101 -0.51 -10.50 5.25
N ALA A 102 -0.46 -9.16 5.26
CA ALA A 102 -0.57 -8.39 6.49
C ALA A 102 -1.96 -8.56 7.15
N GLY A 103 -3.02 -8.64 6.35
CA GLY A 103 -4.39 -8.92 6.81
C GLY A 103 -4.52 -10.29 7.46
N VAL A 104 -3.96 -11.34 6.85
CA VAL A 104 -3.90 -12.69 7.45
C VAL A 104 -3.13 -12.66 8.77
N ARG A 105 -2.01 -11.92 8.83
CA ARG A 105 -1.28 -11.71 10.08
C ARG A 105 -2.15 -11.04 11.14
N HIS A 106 -2.96 -10.05 10.78
CA HIS A 106 -3.91 -9.40 11.71
C HIS A 106 -4.97 -10.38 12.21
N LEU A 107 -5.66 -11.08 11.30
CA LEU A 107 -6.67 -12.08 11.65
C LEU A 107 -6.10 -13.19 12.54
N TRP A 108 -4.87 -13.64 12.30
CA TRP A 108 -4.20 -14.61 13.16
C TRP A 108 -4.00 -14.07 14.58
N MET A 109 -3.49 -12.84 14.72
CA MET A 109 -3.28 -12.22 16.03
C MET A 109 -4.60 -12.06 16.78
N ASP A 110 -5.66 -11.66 16.08
CA ASP A 110 -6.99 -11.47 16.65
C ASP A 110 -7.61 -12.81 17.09
N ALA A 111 -7.49 -13.86 16.29
CA ALA A 111 -8.02 -15.19 16.62
C ALA A 111 -7.27 -15.86 17.79
N THR A 112 -5.94 -15.71 17.82
CA THR A 112 -5.09 -16.43 18.80
C THR A 112 -4.76 -15.62 20.05
N HIS A 113 -5.05 -14.32 20.08
CA HIS A 113 -4.63 -13.38 21.12
C HIS A 113 -3.12 -13.41 21.39
N SER A 114 -2.32 -13.88 20.42
CA SER A 114 -0.86 -13.94 20.50
C SER A 114 -0.28 -12.65 19.94
N VAL A 115 0.19 -11.78 20.84
CA VAL A 115 0.63 -10.40 20.52
C VAL A 115 1.91 -9.99 21.25
N SER A 116 2.86 -10.91 21.40
CA SER A 116 4.15 -10.59 22.07
C SER A 116 5.04 -9.71 21.19
N LYS A 117 5.95 -8.94 21.79
CA LYS A 117 6.90 -8.09 21.04
C LYS A 117 7.74 -8.91 20.05
N GLN A 118 8.20 -10.10 20.46
CA GLN A 118 9.02 -10.96 19.62
C GLN A 118 8.23 -11.50 18.43
N GLN A 119 7.01 -11.98 18.67
CA GLN A 119 6.13 -12.47 17.60
C GLN A 119 5.68 -11.33 16.68
N GLY A 120 5.41 -10.14 17.21
CA GLY A 120 5.13 -8.94 16.42
C GLY A 120 6.28 -8.58 15.47
N LYS A 121 7.54 -8.69 15.92
CA LYS A 121 8.73 -8.47 15.10
C LYS A 121 8.90 -9.56 14.04
N SER A 122 8.86 -10.84 14.41
CA SER A 122 9.11 -11.95 13.48
C SER A 122 8.03 -12.02 12.39
N SER A 123 6.76 -11.95 12.77
CA SER A 123 5.63 -11.97 11.81
C SER A 123 5.66 -10.80 10.84
N ALA A 124 6.10 -9.61 11.29
CA ALA A 124 6.26 -8.45 10.42
C ALA A 124 7.38 -8.64 9.39
N ILE A 125 8.52 -9.22 9.79
CA ILE A 125 9.62 -9.55 8.88
C ILE A 125 9.16 -10.58 7.85
N VAL A 126 8.47 -11.64 8.27
CA VAL A 126 7.91 -12.66 7.36
C VAL A 126 6.94 -12.02 6.36
N THR A 127 6.07 -11.12 6.83
CA THR A 127 5.12 -10.40 5.96
C THR A 127 5.86 -9.61 4.86
N LEU A 128 6.90 -8.86 5.23
CA LEU A 128 7.68 -8.07 4.28
C LEU A 128 8.42 -8.95 3.28
N VAL A 129 9.10 -10.00 3.75
CA VAL A 129 9.86 -10.91 2.88
C VAL A 129 8.94 -11.61 1.89
N LEU A 130 7.84 -12.21 2.35
CA LEU A 130 6.89 -12.91 1.47
C LEU A 130 6.27 -11.95 0.45
N SER A 131 5.86 -10.77 0.89
CA SER A 131 5.29 -9.74 0.02
C SER A 131 6.26 -9.33 -1.08
N ILE A 132 7.53 -9.07 -0.75
CA ILE A 132 8.55 -8.66 -1.72
C ILE A 132 8.90 -9.81 -2.67
N VAL A 133 9.15 -11.02 -2.15
CA VAL A 133 9.53 -12.18 -2.99
C VAL A 133 8.44 -12.49 -4.01
N LEU A 134 7.18 -12.52 -3.58
CA LEU A 134 6.05 -12.78 -4.48
C LEU A 134 5.86 -11.64 -5.49
N THR A 135 6.03 -10.38 -5.07
CA THR A 135 5.97 -9.22 -5.97
C THR A 135 7.06 -9.28 -7.04
N ILE A 136 8.28 -9.65 -6.68
CA ILE A 136 9.40 -9.80 -7.63
C ILE A 136 9.11 -10.94 -8.59
N ALA A 137 8.64 -12.09 -8.12
CA ALA A 137 8.32 -13.23 -8.98
C ALA A 137 7.21 -12.88 -9.99
N LEU A 138 6.10 -12.31 -9.54
CA LEU A 138 5.01 -11.90 -10.42
C LEU A 138 5.39 -10.72 -11.32
N GLY A 139 6.22 -9.81 -10.83
CA GLY A 139 6.79 -8.73 -11.63
C GLY A 139 7.67 -9.26 -12.75
N ALA A 140 8.55 -10.21 -12.46
CA ALA A 140 9.37 -10.87 -13.47
C ALA A 140 8.52 -11.46 -14.61
N LYS A 141 7.41 -12.15 -14.26
CA LYS A 141 6.43 -12.62 -15.24
C LYS A 141 5.74 -11.48 -16.02
N LEU A 142 5.28 -10.43 -15.33
CA LEU A 142 4.63 -9.27 -15.95
C LEU A 142 5.52 -8.54 -16.98
N PHE A 143 6.83 -8.54 -16.73
CA PHE A 143 7.83 -7.97 -17.63
C PHE A 143 8.39 -8.97 -18.65
N GLY A 144 7.88 -10.21 -18.68
CA GLY A 144 8.21 -11.21 -19.70
C GLY A 144 9.56 -11.90 -19.50
N LEU A 145 10.04 -12.00 -18.26
CA LEU A 145 11.29 -12.72 -17.96
C LEU A 145 11.15 -14.24 -18.06
N TYR A 146 9.93 -14.78 -17.93
CA TYR A 146 9.58 -16.19 -18.11
C TYR A 146 8.07 -16.39 -18.31
#